data_AF-A0A2Z5WJ20-F1
#
_entry.id   AF-A0A2Z5WJ20-F1
#
_cell.length_a   1.000
_cell.length_b   1.000
_cell.length_c   1.000
_cell.angle_alpha   90.00
_cell.angle_beta   90.00
_cell.angle_gamma   90.00
#
_symmetry.space_group_name_H-M   'P 1'
#
loop_
_entity.id
_entity.type
_entity.pdbx_description
1 polymer ?
#
loop_
_entity_poly.entity_id
_entity_poly.type
_entity_poly.pdbx_seq_one_letter_code
_entity_poly.pdbx_strand_id
1 'polypeptide(L)'
;DVYTTNGRVHAIYGTLDNPISNGKLCPKGHFGTYMLYDPDRFKGPMKRTNPKKGRNEDPRFVPISWDEALKTVADRLNALRDKGESHRFGIL
;
A
#
# COMPACT_ATOMS: atom_id res chain seq x y z
N ASP A 1 15.33 -15.58 3.41
CA ASP A 1 14.47 -16.78 3.46
C ASP A 1 13.17 -16.55 4.22
N VAL A 2 12.07 -17.04 3.67
CA VAL A 2 10.71 -16.89 4.23
C VAL A 2 10.16 -18.29 4.49
N TYR A 3 9.80 -18.54 5.75
CA TYR A 3 9.33 -19.85 6.19
C TYR A 3 7.82 -19.82 6.35
N THR A 4 7.15 -20.82 5.77
CA THR A 4 5.69 -20.91 5.74
C THR A 4 5.18 -22.23 6.32
N THR A 5 3.99 -22.18 6.91
CA THR A 5 3.23 -23.35 7.38
C THR A 5 1.77 -23.13 6.99
N ASN A 6 1.18 -24.07 6.26
CA ASN A 6 -0.21 -23.97 5.77
C ASN A 6 -0.51 -22.65 5.04
N GLY A 7 0.43 -22.19 4.20
CA GLY A 7 0.30 -20.94 3.44
C GLY A 7 0.46 -19.66 4.26
N ARG A 8 0.79 -19.74 5.56
CA ARG A 8 1.08 -18.58 6.42
C ARG A 8 2.57 -18.46 6.68
N VAL A 9 3.09 -17.25 6.59
CA VAL A 9 4.47 -16.92 6.97
C VAL A 9 4.59 -16.94 8.49
N HIS A 10 5.57 -17.66 9.04
CA HIS A 10 5.84 -17.67 10.49
C HIS A 10 7.22 -17.12 10.86
N ALA A 11 8.18 -17.11 9.92
CA ALA A 11 9.50 -16.55 10.16
C ALA A 11 10.15 -15.98 8.90
N ILE A 12 10.99 -14.96 9.09
CA ILE A 12 11.81 -14.33 8.06
C ILE A 12 13.25 -14.29 8.58
N TYR A 13 14.18 -14.80 7.78
CA TYR A 13 15.61 -14.81 8.05
C TYR A 13 16.39 -14.28 6.85
N GLY A 14 17.63 -13.86 7.05
CA GLY A 14 18.52 -13.52 5.95
C GLY A 14 18.92 -14.78 5.20
N THR A 15 19.20 -14.66 3.90
CA THR A 15 19.71 -15.78 3.10
C THR A 15 21.24 -15.77 3.15
N LEU A 16 21.85 -16.96 3.30
CA LEU A 16 23.29 -17.13 3.48
C LEU A 16 24.11 -16.74 2.24
N ASP A 17 23.52 -16.84 1.06
CA ASP A 17 24.14 -16.46 -0.23
C ASP A 17 24.20 -14.94 -0.44
N ASN A 18 23.60 -14.14 0.45
CA ASN A 18 23.64 -12.71 0.33
C ASN A 18 25.05 -12.19 0.64
N PRO A 19 25.75 -11.57 -0.34
CA PRO A 19 27.18 -11.26 -0.23
C PRO A 19 27.49 -10.15 0.79
N ILE A 20 26.49 -9.38 1.21
CA ILE A 20 26.65 -8.25 2.13
C ILE A 20 26.29 -8.68 3.55
N SER A 21 25.11 -9.28 3.72
CA SER A 21 24.53 -9.58 5.03
C SER A 21 24.84 -11.00 5.52
N ASN A 22 25.25 -11.92 4.64
CA ASN A 22 25.67 -13.29 4.97
C ASN A 22 24.67 -13.99 5.92
N GLY A 23 23.37 -13.96 5.59
CA GLY A 23 22.31 -14.57 6.38
C GLY A 23 21.79 -13.76 7.57
N LYS A 24 22.39 -12.60 7.86
CA LYS A 24 21.98 -11.76 9.00
C LYS A 24 20.88 -10.78 8.60
N LEU A 25 19.97 -10.50 9.53
CA LEU A 25 19.03 -9.39 9.44
C LEU A 25 19.16 -8.53 10.70
N CYS A 26 18.93 -7.23 10.54
CA CYS A 26 18.67 -6.40 11.72
C CYS A 26 17.32 -6.79 12.34
N PRO A 27 17.04 -6.41 13.61
CA PRO A 27 15.80 -6.77 14.28
C PRO A 27 14.54 -6.43 13.47
N LYS A 28 14.54 -5.30 12.74
CA LYS A 28 13.42 -4.86 11.90
C LYS A 28 13.06 -5.86 10.80
N GLY A 29 14.05 -6.55 10.21
CA GLY A 29 13.81 -7.51 9.13
C GLY A 29 12.95 -8.69 9.58
N HIS A 30 13.16 -9.16 10.82
CA HIS A 30 12.37 -10.24 11.40
C HIS A 30 10.91 -9.84 11.65
N PHE A 31 10.63 -8.55 11.88
CA PHE A 31 9.28 -8.03 12.11
C PHE A 31 8.44 -7.86 10.83
N GLY A 32 8.95 -8.23 9.64
CA GLY A 32 8.16 -8.17 8.40
C GLY A 32 6.84 -8.96 8.45
N THR A 33 6.78 -10.02 9.27
CA THR A 33 5.54 -10.79 9.52
C THR A 33 4.46 -9.98 10.21
N TYR A 34 4.83 -9.05 11.10
CA TYR A 34 3.88 -8.17 11.79
C TYR A 34 3.24 -7.18 10.82
N MET A 35 4.00 -6.64 9.87
CA MET A 35 3.46 -5.76 8.82
C MET A 35 2.53 -6.52 7.87
N LEU A 36 2.86 -7.77 7.52
CA LEU A 36 2.06 -8.59 6.62
C LEU A 36 0.67 -8.90 7.22
N TYR A 37 0.63 -9.20 8.51
CA TYR A 37 -0.56 -9.64 9.26
C TYR A 37 -1.11 -8.59 10.24
N ASP A 38 -0.78 -7.33 10.03
CA ASP A 38 -1.32 -6.22 10.82
C ASP A 38 -2.87 -6.26 10.75
N PRO A 39 -3.57 -6.31 11.89
CA PRO A 39 -5.02 -6.38 11.93
C PRO A 39 -5.70 -5.15 11.31
N ASP A 40 -5.02 -4.00 11.28
CA ASP A 40 -5.54 -2.72 10.78
C ASP A 40 -5.18 -2.48 9.30
N ARG A 41 -4.52 -3.44 8.64
CA ARG A 41 -4.13 -3.34 7.23
C ARG A 41 -5.35 -3.14 6.33
N PHE A 42 -5.25 -2.18 5.41
CA PHE A 42 -6.25 -2.00 4.36
C PHE A 42 -6.40 -3.27 3.52
N LYS A 43 -7.64 -3.75 3.41
CA LYS A 43 -7.98 -4.99 2.68
C LYS A 43 -8.24 -4.74 1.19
N GLY A 44 -8.35 -3.48 0.78
CA GLY A 44 -8.62 -3.12 -0.61
C GLY A 44 -8.82 -1.61 -0.78
N PRO A 45 -9.20 -1.19 -2.00
CA PRO A 45 -9.45 0.21 -2.32
C PRO A 45 -10.64 0.79 -1.54
N MET A 46 -10.54 2.07 -1.19
CA MET A 46 -11.56 2.79 -0.43
C MET A 46 -11.80 4.17 -1.05
N LYS A 47 -13.03 4.69 -0.92
CA LYS A 47 -13.42 6.02 -1.37
C LYS A 47 -13.93 6.85 -0.21
N ARG A 48 -13.38 8.04 -0.06
CA ARG A 48 -13.86 9.04 0.90
C ARG A 48 -15.23 9.54 0.48
N THR A 49 -16.20 9.55 1.39
CA THR A 49 -17.55 10.07 1.13
C THR A 49 -17.76 11.49 1.66
N ASN A 50 -17.01 11.91 2.68
CA ASN A 50 -16.99 13.31 3.12
C ASN A 50 -16.24 14.18 2.08
N PRO A 51 -16.86 15.23 1.50
CA PRO A 51 -16.15 16.12 0.58
C PRO A 51 -15.12 17.01 1.29
N LYS A 52 -15.30 17.31 2.59
CA LYS A 52 -14.36 18.11 3.37
C LYS A 52 -13.08 17.32 3.67
N LYS A 53 -11.95 18.01 3.68
CA LYS A 53 -10.62 17.46 4.00
C LYS A 53 -10.00 18.30 5.11
N GLY A 54 -9.40 17.64 6.09
CA GLY A 54 -8.72 18.29 7.19
C GLY A 54 -8.35 17.30 8.29
N ARG A 55 -7.49 17.73 9.23
CA ARG A 55 -7.06 16.89 10.36
C ARG A 55 -8.20 16.42 11.26
N ASN A 56 -9.27 17.22 11.31
CA ASN A 56 -10.47 17.02 12.14
C ASN A 56 -11.68 16.59 11.32
N GLU A 57 -11.50 16.29 10.03
CA GLU A 57 -12.58 15.86 9.14
C GLU A 57 -12.52 14.34 8.99
N ASP A 58 -13.55 13.64 9.47
CA ASP A 58 -13.66 12.20 9.22
C ASP A 58 -13.91 11.97 7.71
N PRO A 59 -13.03 11.24 7.01
CA PRO A 59 -13.20 10.95 5.59
C PRO A 59 -14.44 10.09 5.29
N ARG A 60 -14.96 9.34 6.27
CA ARG A 60 -16.09 8.41 6.06
C ARG A 60 -15.81 7.48 4.87
N PHE A 61 -14.67 6.80 4.91
CA PHE A 61 -14.26 5.89 3.85
C PHE A 61 -15.23 4.72 3.69
N VAL A 62 -15.54 4.37 2.45
CA VAL A 62 -16.31 3.17 2.09
C VAL A 62 -15.49 2.29 1.13
N PRO A 63 -15.60 0.96 1.21
CA PRO A 63 -14.93 0.05 0.28
C PRO A 63 -15.49 0.21 -1.13
N ILE A 64 -14.60 0.12 -2.12
CA ILE A 64 -14.95 0.14 -3.55
C ILE A 64 -14.16 -0.95 -4.30
N SER A 65 -14.56 -1.26 -5.53
CA SER A 65 -13.81 -2.20 -6.37
C SER A 65 -12.51 -1.58 -6.89
N TRP A 66 -11.57 -2.43 -7.32
CA TRP A 66 -10.38 -2.00 -8.04
C TRP A 66 -10.70 -1.24 -9.32
N ASP A 67 -11.70 -1.71 -10.08
CA ASP A 67 -12.13 -1.05 -11.31
C ASP A 67 -12.67 0.36 -11.05
N GLU A 68 -13.50 0.54 -10.02
CA GLU A 68 -13.99 1.88 -9.65
C GLU A 68 -12.84 2.80 -9.22
N ALA A 69 -11.91 2.29 -8.41
CA ALA A 69 -10.80 3.06 -7.89
C ALA A 69 -9.89 3.56 -9.01
N LEU A 70 -9.47 2.65 -9.89
CA LEU A 70 -8.60 2.95 -11.02
C LEU A 70 -9.31 3.87 -12.02
N LYS A 71 -10.59 3.60 -12.33
CA LYS A 71 -11.39 4.47 -13.20
C LYS A 71 -11.49 5.89 -12.65
N THR A 72 -11.77 6.04 -11.35
CA THR A 72 -11.89 7.36 -10.71
C THR A 72 -10.60 8.18 -10.83
N VAL A 73 -9.44 7.53 -10.70
CA VAL A 73 -8.14 8.20 -10.84
C VAL A 73 -7.85 8.49 -12.32
N ALA A 74 -8.04 7.52 -13.21
CA ALA A 74 -7.81 7.65 -14.64
C ALA A 74 -8.64 8.77 -15.27
N ASP A 75 -9.93 8.87 -14.93
CA ASP A 75 -10.82 9.93 -15.43
C ASP A 75 -10.30 11.32 -15.05
N ARG A 76 -9.74 11.50 -13.85
CA ARG A 76 -9.13 12.77 -13.42
C ARG A 76 -7.84 13.09 -14.15
N LEU A 77 -6.98 12.09 -14.35
CA LEU A 77 -5.72 12.27 -15.06
C LEU A 77 -5.95 12.60 -16.53
N ASN A 78 -6.87 11.90 -17.20
CA ASN A 78 -7.26 12.20 -18.58
C ASN A 78 -7.83 13.62 -18.71
N ALA A 79 -8.68 14.04 -17.76
CA ALA A 79 -9.20 15.41 -17.76
C ALA A 79 -8.12 16.50 -17.63
N LEU A 80 -7.01 16.22 -16.92
CA LEU A 80 -5.86 17.14 -16.90
C LEU A 80 -5.14 17.15 -18.25
N ARG A 81 -4.94 15.98 -18.85
CA ARG A 81 -4.29 15.84 -20.17
C ARG A 81 -5.06 16.57 -21.26
N ASP A 82 -6.38 16.38 -21.31
CA ASP A 82 -7.25 16.98 -22.33
C ASP A 82 -7.27 18.52 -22.22
N LYS A 83 -6.97 19.06 -21.05
CA LYS A 83 -6.84 20.51 -20.80
C LYS A 83 -5.42 21.05 -21.03
N GLY A 84 -4.44 20.20 -21.35
CA GLY A 84 -3.02 20.59 -21.41
C GLY A 84 -2.41 20.90 -20.03
N GLU A 85 -3.05 20.45 -18.96
CA GLU A 85 -2.68 20.74 -17.57
C GLU A 85 -1.99 19.56 -16.86
N SER A 86 -1.42 18.61 -17.60
CA SER A 86 -0.77 17.41 -17.03
C SER A 86 0.31 17.73 -15.99
N HIS A 87 0.97 18.89 -16.11
CA HIS A 87 1.99 19.38 -15.18
C HIS A 87 1.46 19.64 -13.76
N ARG A 88 0.12 19.69 -13.57
CA ARG A 88 -0.52 19.82 -12.25
C ARG A 88 -0.59 18.52 -11.46
N PHE A 89 -0.30 17.38 -12.10
CA PHE A 89 -0.20 16.09 -11.42
C PHE A 89 1.17 15.95 -10.75
N GLY A 90 1.17 15.54 -9.48
CA GLY A 90 2.38 15.25 -8.71
C GLY A 90 2.36 13.81 -8.19
N ILE A 91 3.49 13.14 -8.31
CA ILE A 91 3.79 11.91 -7.58
C ILE A 91 4.70 12.31 -6.43
N LEU A 92 4.25 12.08 -5.20
CA LEU A 92 4.97 12.38 -3.96
C LEU A 92 5.67 11.12 -3.43
#